data_AF-A0A0D9AE71-F1
#
_entry.id   AF-A0A0D9AE71-F1
#
_cell.length_a   1.000
_cell.length_b   1.000
_cell.length_c   1.000
_cell.angle_alpha   90.00
_cell.angle_beta   90.00
_cell.angle_gamma   90.00
#
_symmetry.space_group_name_H-M   'P 1'
#
loop_
_entity.id
_entity.type
_entity.pdbx_description
1 polymer ?
#
loop_
_entity_poly.entity_id
_entity_poly.type
_entity_poly.pdbx_seq_one_letter_code
_entity_poly.pdbx_strand_id
1 'polypeptide(L)'
;MERTIHLQAKLTEAQHAKLKAKAAKAGMGLAELVVAMIESREVVEAKADARPVIRELIGWFGRINSNLNMISKHANTYRHNAQTPLMIHVLNDIRAHVLDITKNAEKLQPRPGRPFHD
;
A
#
# COMPACT_ATOMS: atom_id res chain seq x y z
N MET A 1 7.92 -35.36 -12.34
CA MET A 1 6.57 -35.64 -11.78
C MET A 1 6.12 -34.40 -11.04
N GLU A 2 4.95 -33.86 -11.39
CA GLU A 2 4.35 -32.76 -10.63
C GLU A 2 3.83 -33.25 -9.28
N ARG A 3 3.97 -32.42 -8.26
CA ARG A 3 3.53 -32.72 -6.89
C ARG A 3 2.17 -32.06 -6.65
N THR A 4 1.13 -32.86 -6.47
CA THR A 4 -0.18 -32.35 -6.06
C THR A 4 -0.16 -31.89 -4.60
N ILE A 5 -0.71 -30.71 -4.33
CA ILE A 5 -0.82 -30.14 -2.99
C ILE A 5 -2.30 -29.93 -2.65
N HIS A 6 -2.73 -30.39 -1.48
CA HIS A 6 -4.08 -30.14 -0.98
C HIS A 6 -4.15 -28.79 -0.26
N LEU A 7 -5.08 -27.94 -0.69
CA LEU A 7 -5.36 -26.66 -0.04
C LEU A 7 -6.58 -26.79 0.88
N GLN A 8 -6.44 -26.41 2.14
CA GLN A 8 -7.55 -26.26 3.08
C GLN A 8 -7.83 -24.78 3.31
N ALA A 9 -9.06 -24.34 3.10
CA ALA A 9 -9.48 -22.96 3.30
C ALA A 9 -10.64 -22.89 4.30
N LYS A 10 -10.61 -21.89 5.18
CA LYS A 10 -11.73 -21.56 6.07
C LYS A 10 -12.60 -20.51 5.39
N LEU A 11 -13.88 -20.82 5.23
CA LEU A 11 -14.87 -19.93 4.63
C LEU A 11 -15.99 -19.69 5.63
N THR A 12 -16.54 -18.48 5.66
CA THR A 12 -17.83 -18.24 6.32
C THR A 12 -18.95 -18.86 5.48
N GLU A 13 -20.10 -19.14 6.09
CA GLU A 13 -21.25 -19.69 5.37
C GLU A 13 -21.67 -18.83 4.17
N ALA A 14 -21.68 -17.50 4.34
CA ALA A 14 -21.99 -16.55 3.28
C ALA A 14 -20.98 -16.60 2.12
N GLN A 15 -19.68 -16.72 2.43
CA GLN A 15 -18.63 -16.86 1.41
C GLN A 15 -18.77 -18.17 0.66
N HIS A 16 -19.01 -19.27 1.38
CA HIS A 16 -19.21 -20.59 0.79
C HIS A 16 -20.43 -20.62 -0.14
N ALA A 17 -21.57 -20.07 0.30
CA ALA A 17 -22.79 -19.97 -0.51
C ALA A 17 -22.55 -19.16 -1.80
N LYS A 18 -21.87 -18.02 -1.70
CA LYS A 18 -21.55 -17.17 -2.85
C LYS A 18 -20.64 -17.89 -3.86
N LEU A 19 -19.59 -18.56 -3.40
CA LEU A 19 -18.70 -19.31 -4.27
C LEU A 19 -19.40 -20.51 -4.91
N LYS A 20 -20.24 -21.22 -4.16
CA LYS A 20 -21.05 -22.33 -4.69
C LYS A 20 -22.01 -21.86 -5.79
N ALA A 21 -22.64 -20.70 -5.62
CA ALA A 21 -23.50 -20.11 -6.66
C ALA A 21 -22.69 -19.69 -7.90
N LYS A 22 -21.49 -19.11 -7.72
CA LYS A 22 -20.58 -18.77 -8.83
C LYS A 22 -20.14 -20.03 -9.59
N ALA A 23 -19.83 -21.11 -8.87
CA ALA A 23 -19.41 -22.39 -9.44
C ALA A 23 -20.55 -23.02 -10.26
N ALA A 24 -21.76 -23.07 -9.69
CA ALA A 24 -22.95 -23.55 -10.39
C ALA A 24 -23.25 -22.76 -11.67
N LYS A 25 -23.14 -21.42 -11.63
CA LYS A 25 -23.32 -20.58 -12.82
C LYS A 25 -22.27 -20.83 -13.90
N ALA A 26 -21.05 -21.19 -13.51
CA ALA A 26 -19.96 -21.53 -14.41
C ALA A 26 -19.98 -23.01 -14.87
N GLY A 27 -20.91 -23.83 -14.37
CA GLY A 27 -20.96 -25.26 -14.66
C GLY A 27 -19.79 -26.06 -14.06
N MET A 28 -19.16 -25.55 -13.00
CA MET A 28 -17.96 -26.12 -12.39
C MET A 28 -18.20 -26.58 -10.95
N GLY A 29 -17.38 -27.50 -10.47
CA GLY A 29 -17.23 -27.80 -9.05
C GLY A 29 -16.57 -26.65 -8.28
N LEU A 30 -16.80 -26.56 -6.97
CA LEU A 30 -16.23 -25.49 -6.13
C LEU A 30 -14.69 -25.49 -6.15
N ALA A 31 -14.07 -26.66 -6.10
CA ALA A 31 -12.61 -26.80 -6.14
C ALA A 31 -12.04 -26.42 -7.51
N GLU A 32 -12.71 -26.81 -8.59
CA GLU A 32 -12.34 -26.45 -9.97
C GLU A 32 -12.44 -24.95 -10.19
N LEU A 33 -13.51 -24.31 -9.67
CA LEU A 33 -13.63 -22.85 -9.69
C LEU A 33 -12.47 -22.18 -8.95
N VAL A 34 -12.06 -22.69 -7.79
CA VAL A 34 -10.94 -22.12 -7.02
C VAL A 34 -9.63 -22.26 -7.79
N VAL A 35 -9.36 -23.43 -8.40
CA VAL A 35 -8.17 -23.63 -9.25
C VAL A 35 -8.20 -22.70 -10.46
N ALA A 36 -9.31 -22.61 -11.18
CA ALA A 36 -9.48 -21.71 -12.32
C ALA A 36 -9.32 -20.23 -11.94
N MET A 37 -9.78 -19.82 -10.74
CA MET A 37 -9.58 -18.46 -10.24
C MET A 37 -8.11 -18.18 -9.87
N ILE A 38 -7.38 -19.18 -9.38
CA ILE A 38 -5.94 -19.09 -9.10
C ILE A 38 -5.16 -18.97 -10.42
N GLU A 39 -5.46 -19.83 -11.39
CA GLU A 39 -4.83 -19.85 -12.71
C GLU A 39 -5.07 -18.56 -13.50
N SER A 40 -6.30 -18.05 -13.49
CA SER A 40 -6.67 -16.79 -14.16
C SER A 40 -6.15 -15.53 -13.46
N ARG A 41 -5.42 -15.67 -12.33
CA ARG A 41 -4.96 -14.55 -11.49
C ARG A 41 -6.08 -13.61 -11.05
N GLU A 42 -7.34 -14.06 -11.08
CA GLU A 42 -8.48 -13.36 -10.45
C GLU A 42 -8.33 -13.32 -8.91
N VAL A 43 -7.48 -14.19 -8.35
CA VAL A 43 -6.97 -14.01 -6.99
C VAL A 43 -5.97 -12.86 -7.02
N VAL A 44 -6.50 -11.63 -6.87
CA VAL A 44 -5.70 -10.44 -6.60
C VAL A 44 -4.66 -10.82 -5.55
N GLU A 45 -3.36 -10.63 -5.86
CA GLU A 45 -2.29 -10.71 -4.85
C GLU A 45 -2.80 -9.98 -3.62
N ALA A 46 -3.09 -10.74 -2.56
CA ALA A 46 -3.83 -10.25 -1.40
C ALA A 46 -3.27 -8.88 -1.04
N LYS A 47 -4.08 -7.81 -1.24
CA LYS A 47 -3.68 -6.39 -1.15
C LYS A 47 -2.38 -6.29 -0.39
N ALA A 48 -1.25 -6.18 -1.09
CA ALA A 48 0.07 -6.18 -0.46
C ALA A 48 -0.03 -5.32 0.78
N ASP A 49 0.20 -5.92 1.96
CA ASP A 49 -0.17 -5.30 3.24
C ASP A 49 0.38 -3.87 3.25
N ALA A 50 -0.49 -2.89 3.07
CA ALA A 50 -0.07 -1.51 2.90
C ALA A 50 0.33 -0.88 4.23
N ARG A 51 0.05 -1.56 5.36
CA ARG A 51 0.30 -1.04 6.72
C ARG A 51 1.76 -0.65 6.97
N PRO A 52 2.79 -1.39 6.52
CA PRO A 52 4.19 -0.98 6.68
C PRO A 52 4.50 0.32 5.94
N VAL A 53 4.05 0.44 4.68
CA VAL A 53 4.29 1.64 3.87
C VAL A 53 3.50 2.84 4.42
N ILE A 54 2.25 2.63 4.85
CA ILE A 54 1.44 3.67 5.52
C ILE A 54 2.11 4.12 6.83
N ARG A 55 2.62 3.18 7.65
CA ARG A 55 3.34 3.51 8.88
C ARG A 55 4.59 4.35 8.60
N GLU A 56 5.32 4.01 7.55
CA GLU A 56 6.49 4.77 7.12
C GLU A 56 6.10 6.19 6.69
N LEU A 57 5.06 6.34 5.86
CA LEU A 57 4.53 7.64 5.43
C LEU A 57 4.08 8.51 6.61
N ILE A 58 3.39 7.94 7.60
CA ILE A 58 3.01 8.65 8.82
C ILE A 58 4.25 9.18 9.56
N GLY A 59 5.33 8.39 9.63
CA GLY A 59 6.60 8.82 10.23
C GLY A 59 7.25 9.99 9.49
N TRP A 60 7.17 10.03 8.16
CA TRP A 60 7.64 11.16 7.37
C TRP A 60 6.80 12.43 7.57
N PHE A 61 5.46 12.30 7.61
CA PHE A 61 4.58 13.43 7.91
C PHE A 61 4.83 13.99 9.31
N GLY A 62 5.11 13.14 10.30
CA GLY A 62 5.49 13.58 11.65
C GLY A 62 6.77 14.43 11.65
N ARG A 63 7.79 14.04 10.87
CA ARG A 63 9.04 14.82 10.72
C ARG A 63 8.80 16.17 10.06
N ILE A 64 8.02 16.21 8.98
CA ILE A 64 7.65 17.48 8.32
C ILE A 64 6.92 18.40 9.28
N ASN A 65 5.95 17.88 10.04
CA ASN A 65 5.19 18.68 10.99
C ASN A 65 6.09 19.25 12.11
N SER A 66 7.05 18.47 12.61
CA SER A 66 8.03 18.94 13.59
C SER A 66 8.87 20.10 13.04
N ASN A 67 9.38 19.97 11.81
CA ASN A 67 10.18 20.99 11.15
C ASN A 67 9.38 22.29 10.92
N LEU A 68 8.14 22.20 10.46
CA LEU A 68 7.24 23.35 10.29
C LEU A 68 6.95 24.05 11.62
N ASN A 69 6.76 23.27 12.69
CA ASN A 69 6.53 23.81 14.02
C ASN A 69 7.79 24.53 14.56
N MET A 70 8.98 24.00 14.27
CA MET A 70 10.23 24.65 14.64
C MET A 70 10.41 25.99 13.93
N ILE A 71 10.17 26.05 12.61
CA ILE A 71 10.20 27.31 11.85
C ILE A 71 9.18 28.30 12.43
N SER A 72 7.95 27.86 12.66
CA SER A 72 6.87 28.71 13.19
C SER A 72 7.24 29.28 14.56
N LYS A 73 7.75 28.45 15.47
CA LYS A 73 8.20 28.90 16.80
C LYS A 73 9.35 29.90 16.67
N HIS A 74 10.37 29.60 15.87
CA HIS A 74 11.52 30.48 15.68
C HIS A 74 11.11 31.84 15.10
N ALA A 75 10.28 31.84 14.06
CA ALA A 75 9.76 33.07 13.46
C ALA A 75 8.93 33.89 14.46
N ASN A 76 8.08 33.25 15.26
CA ASN A 76 7.24 33.94 16.23
C ASN A 76 8.03 34.47 17.44
N THR A 77 9.05 33.73 17.90
CA THR A 77 9.89 34.12 19.03
C THR A 77 10.80 35.29 18.68
N TYR A 78 11.49 35.23 17.54
CA TYR A 78 12.52 36.21 17.20
C TYR A 78 12.03 37.32 16.27
N ARG A 79 10.89 37.14 15.59
CA ARG A 79 10.24 38.11 14.69
C ARG A 79 11.25 38.69 13.68
N HIS A 80 11.63 39.95 13.85
CA HIS A 80 12.58 40.66 12.98
C HIS A 80 14.02 40.10 13.05
N ASN A 81 14.35 39.37 14.11
CA ASN A 81 15.66 38.72 14.31
C ASN A 81 15.64 37.22 13.97
N ALA A 82 14.58 36.75 13.30
CA ALA A 82 14.53 35.35 12.88
C ALA A 82 15.67 35.05 11.90
N GLN A 83 16.47 34.02 12.24
CA GLN A 83 17.61 33.61 11.43
C GLN A 83 17.15 32.95 10.13
N THR A 84 17.16 33.72 9.04
CA THR A 84 16.81 33.23 7.69
C THR A 84 17.61 31.99 7.26
N PRO A 85 18.94 31.88 7.52
CA PRO A 85 19.70 30.69 7.12
C PRO A 85 19.21 29.40 7.79
N LEU A 86 18.83 29.47 9.07
CA LEU A 86 18.26 28.33 9.79
C LEU A 86 16.92 27.92 9.17
N MET A 87 16.04 28.88 8.86
CA MET A 87 14.75 28.59 8.23
C MET A 87 14.93 27.94 6.85
N ILE A 88 15.87 28.43 6.04
CA ILE A 88 16.19 27.86 4.72
C ILE A 88 16.70 26.42 4.87
N HIS A 89 17.58 26.14 5.82
CA HIS A 89 18.08 24.80 6.09
C HIS A 89 16.93 23.82 6.38
N VAL A 90 16.01 24.22 7.26
CA VAL A 90 14.87 23.38 7.66
C VAL A 90 13.87 23.19 6.51
N LEU A 91 13.68 24.21 5.67
CA LEU A 91 12.87 24.09 4.45
C LEU A 91 13.48 23.12 3.44
N ASN A 92 14.82 23.07 3.33
CA ASN A 92 15.49 22.09 2.49
C ASN A 92 15.31 20.67 3.02
N ASP A 93 15.33 20.45 4.34
CA ASP A 93 15.03 19.14 4.93
C ASP A 93 13.59 18.71 4.65
N ILE A 94 12.62 19.64 4.76
CA ILE A 94 11.23 19.37 4.38
C ILE A 94 11.14 18.96 2.90
N ARG A 95 11.85 19.68 2.01
CA ARG A 95 11.88 19.34 0.58
C ARG A 95 12.43 17.92 0.36
N ALA A 96 13.50 17.53 1.03
CA ALA A 96 14.06 16.19 0.94
C ALA A 96 13.05 15.12 1.38
N HIS A 97 12.37 15.34 2.51
CA HIS A 97 11.32 14.43 2.99
C HIS A 97 10.15 14.29 2.02
N VAL A 98 9.72 15.39 1.37
CA VAL A 98 8.64 15.34 0.37
C VAL A 98 9.04 14.49 -0.83
N LEU A 99 10.28 14.62 -1.32
CA LEU A 99 10.78 13.80 -2.43
C LEU A 99 10.80 12.30 -2.08
N ASP A 100 11.19 11.96 -0.85
CA ASP A 100 11.21 10.57 -0.39
C ASP A 100 9.78 10.02 -0.21
N ILE A 101 8.83 10.83 0.24
CA ILE A 101 7.41 10.46 0.30
C ILE A 101 6.89 10.15 -1.11
N THR A 102 7.15 11.00 -2.10
CA THR A 102 6.67 10.80 -3.48
C THR A 102 7.15 9.47 -4.05
N LYS A 103 8.44 9.16 -3.91
CA LYS A 103 9.02 7.88 -4.35
C LYS A 103 8.42 6.66 -3.65
N ASN A 104 8.10 6.78 -2.36
CA ASN A 104 7.53 5.66 -1.59
C ASN A 104 6.02 5.51 -1.82
N ALA A 105 5.30 6.59 -2.10
CA ALA A 105 3.88 6.56 -2.43
C ALA A 105 3.61 5.83 -3.77
N GLU A 106 4.54 5.90 -4.73
CA GLU A 106 4.47 5.12 -5.98
C GLU A 106 4.42 3.60 -5.72
N LYS A 107 5.01 3.12 -4.62
CA LYS A 107 4.97 1.70 -4.22
C LYS A 107 3.58 1.24 -3.76
N LEU A 108 2.67 2.16 -3.46
CA LEU A 108 1.28 1.87 -3.08
C LEU A 108 0.36 1.74 -4.29
N GLN A 109 0.81 2.11 -5.49
CA GLN A 109 0.01 1.95 -6.68
C GLN A 109 -0.08 0.46 -7.04
N PRO A 110 -1.29 -0.07 -7.30
CA PRO A 110 -1.42 -1.44 -7.78
C PRO A 110 -0.66 -1.57 -9.11
N ARG A 111 0.33 -2.46 -9.16
CA ARG A 111 1.03 -2.73 -10.42
C ARG A 111 0.03 -3.40 -11.37
N PRO A 112 -0.15 -2.90 -12.61
CA PRO A 112 -0.92 -3.64 -13.60
C PRO A 112 -0.26 -5.00 -13.78
N GLY A 113 -1.04 -6.08 -13.67
CA GLY A 113 -0.53 -7.42 -13.92
C GLY A 113 0.12 -7.47 -15.30
N ARG A 114 1.32 -8.06 -15.41
CA ARG A 114 1.94 -8.28 -16.72
C ARG A 114 0.98 -9.12 -17.57
N PRO A 115 0.62 -8.68 -18.78
CA PRO A 115 -0.04 -9.57 -19.73
C PRO A 115 0.90 -10.76 -19.97
N PHE A 116 0.34 -11.96 -19.91
CA PHE A 116 1.02 -13.15 -20.38
C PHE A 116 1.16 -13.00 -21.90
N HIS A 117 2.39 -12.98 -22.40
CA HIS A 117 2.63 -13.18 -23.82
C HIS A 117 2.83 -14.67 -24.01
N ASP A 118 1.98 -15.25 -24.86
CA ASP A 118 2.03 -16.63 -25.34
C ASP A 118 3.39 -16.97 -26.00
#